data_AF-A0A950PWL7-F1
#
_entry.id   AF-A0A950PWL7-F1
#
_cell.length_a   1.000
_cell.length_b   1.000
_cell.length_c   1.000
_cell.angle_alpha   90.00
_cell.angle_beta   90.00
_cell.angle_gamma   90.00
#
_symmetry.space_group_name_H-M   'P 1'
#
loop_
_entity.id
_entity.type
_entity.pdbx_description
1 polymer ?
#
loop_
_entity_poly.entity_id
_entity_poly.type
_entity_poly.pdbx_seq_one_letter_code
_entity_poly.pdbx_strand_id
1 'polypeptide(L)'
;MELVRGGRIATIDGLRGIAIVLVVWLHIWQISWQSLTVPYVNYSFQPIGETGFLGVAIFFFISGFVLTLPYVQAHLGGTEPPSLRHFAGRRFLKIVPSYVLSIVVLIAIGFQTYRTFGDAARDVVFHLLFVHDWFAVTNGSINGVLWSLAVEVQFYVLFPLLILAFVRKPLWTGVALFVVANGWRVWCLYSNHYFYEQRLEQLPAYVDFFAAGMLTAYAYVALALRRPELAQRRWAFTALSVAGFVALYVLAQDCYAHRGDKEWPQLWMVHWRSGFALACAAAGLGSLFAVRGYQRILANRALLFMAAISYNLYLW
;
A
#
# COMPACT_ATOMS: atom_id res chain seq x y z
N MET A 1 19.09 12.58 -16.01
CA MET A 1 17.99 11.60 -15.94
C MET A 1 18.55 10.28 -15.41
N GLU A 2 19.18 10.31 -14.22
CA GLU A 2 20.10 9.27 -13.72
C GLU A 2 19.53 8.41 -12.57
N LEU A 3 18.25 8.64 -12.22
CA LEU A 3 17.55 7.96 -11.10
C LEU A 3 16.55 6.89 -11.58
N VAL A 4 16.55 6.59 -12.88
CA VAL A 4 15.78 5.50 -13.48
C VAL A 4 16.74 4.35 -13.74
N ARG A 5 16.79 3.37 -12.83
CA ARG A 5 17.53 2.11 -13.06
C ARG A 5 16.54 1.06 -13.55
N GLY A 6 16.70 0.59 -14.79
CA GLY A 6 15.86 -0.47 -15.36
C GLY A 6 14.37 -0.14 -15.44
N GLY A 7 14.01 1.14 -15.61
CA GLY A 7 12.60 1.59 -15.66
C GLY A 7 11.93 1.79 -14.30
N ARG A 8 12.64 1.64 -13.18
CA ARG A 8 12.12 1.90 -11.82
C ARG A 8 12.53 3.27 -11.31
N ILE A 9 11.64 3.92 -10.56
CA ILE A 9 11.90 5.23 -9.95
C ILE A 9 12.40 5.02 -8.52
N ALA A 10 13.69 5.29 -8.30
CA ALA A 10 14.38 4.91 -7.07
C ALA A 10 13.79 5.53 -5.78
N THR A 11 13.21 6.73 -5.83
CA THR A 11 12.59 7.36 -4.65
C THR A 11 11.30 6.66 -4.24
N ILE A 12 10.51 6.17 -5.20
CA ILE A 12 9.29 5.38 -4.95
C ILE A 12 9.65 3.99 -4.43
N ASP A 13 10.72 3.38 -4.94
CA ASP A 13 11.28 2.17 -4.34
C ASP A 13 11.81 2.45 -2.92
N GLY A 14 12.38 3.63 -2.66
CA GLY A 14 12.71 4.09 -1.31
C GLY A 14 11.52 4.08 -0.35
N LEU A 15 10.38 4.64 -0.79
CA LEU A 15 9.12 4.59 -0.03
C LEU A 15 8.65 3.15 0.22
N ARG A 16 8.82 2.26 -0.77
CA ARG A 16 8.55 0.81 -0.60
C ARG A 16 9.45 0.20 0.47
N GLY A 17 10.72 0.58 0.49
CA GLY A 17 11.69 0.16 1.51
C GLY A 17 11.29 0.61 2.92
N ILE A 18 10.78 1.84 3.07
CA ILE A 18 10.25 2.33 4.34
C ILE A 18 8.99 1.54 4.73
N ALA A 19 8.06 1.34 3.80
CA ALA A 19 6.82 0.62 4.02
C ALA A 19 7.04 -0.82 4.52
N ILE A 20 7.97 -1.56 3.91
CA ILE A 20 8.26 -2.94 4.37
C ILE A 20 8.90 -2.96 5.75
N VAL A 21 9.78 -2.01 6.07
CA VAL A 21 10.41 -1.94 7.40
C VAL A 21 9.35 -1.71 8.47
N LEU A 22 8.39 -0.81 8.23
CA LEU A 22 7.27 -0.57 9.16
C LEU A 22 6.45 -1.84 9.38
N VAL A 23 6.10 -2.55 8.30
CA VAL A 23 5.31 -3.79 8.38
C VAL A 23 6.09 -4.89 9.11
N VAL A 24 7.36 -5.13 8.78
CA VAL A 24 8.18 -6.15 9.45
C VAL A 24 8.34 -5.83 10.94
N TRP A 25 8.54 -4.54 11.27
CA TRP A 25 8.68 -4.12 12.66
C TRP A 25 7.41 -4.35 13.47
N LEU A 26 6.22 -4.10 12.89
CA LEU A 26 4.94 -4.48 13.50
C LEU A 26 4.89 -5.98 13.82
N HIS A 27 5.21 -6.85 12.87
CA HIS A 27 5.12 -8.30 13.06
C HIS A 27 6.10 -8.79 14.12
N ILE A 28 7.33 -8.27 14.13
CA ILE A 28 8.31 -8.57 15.20
C ILE A 28 7.75 -8.17 16.57
N TRP A 29 7.13 -6.99 16.66
CA TRP A 29 6.50 -6.54 17.90
C TRP A 29 5.30 -7.41 18.30
N GLN A 30 4.40 -7.74 17.37
CA GLN A 30 3.21 -8.59 17.62
C GLN A 30 3.57 -10.02 18.05
N ILE A 31 4.72 -10.54 17.61
CA ILE A 31 5.18 -11.87 18.02
C ILE A 31 5.89 -11.81 19.38
N SER A 32 6.71 -10.78 19.61
CA SER A 32 7.56 -10.70 20.80
C SER A 32 6.87 -10.10 22.03
N TRP A 33 5.88 -9.22 21.82
CA TRP A 33 5.23 -8.38 22.84
C TRP A 33 6.20 -7.61 23.74
N GLN A 34 7.44 -7.41 23.29
CA GLN A 34 8.47 -6.74 24.07
C GLN A 34 8.29 -5.23 24.03
N SER A 35 8.60 -4.57 25.15
CA SER A 35 8.70 -3.12 25.18
C SER A 35 9.83 -2.67 24.24
N LEU A 36 9.51 -1.78 23.31
CA LEU A 36 10.46 -1.21 22.36
C LEU A 36 11.15 0.03 22.92
N THR A 37 11.25 0.13 24.24
CA THR A 37 11.91 1.23 24.94
C THR A 37 13.39 0.92 25.08
N VAL A 38 14.26 1.80 24.58
CA VAL A 38 15.72 1.66 24.74
C VAL A 38 16.14 2.45 25.99
N PRO A 39 16.45 1.78 27.13
CA PRO A 39 16.59 2.46 28.42
C PRO A 39 17.73 3.50 28.43
N TYR A 40 18.82 3.20 27.74
CA TYR A 40 20.02 4.05 27.72
C TYR A 40 19.85 5.38 26.97
N VAL A 41 18.84 5.50 26.11
CA VAL A 41 18.55 6.73 25.34
C VAL A 41 17.19 7.34 25.70
N ASN A 42 16.48 6.77 26.68
CA ASN A 42 15.15 7.17 27.11
C ASN A 42 14.18 7.44 25.94
N TYR A 43 14.26 6.59 24.91
CA TYR A 43 13.45 6.72 23.70
C TYR A 43 12.68 5.43 23.46
N SER A 44 11.39 5.56 23.12
CA SER A 44 10.52 4.44 22.81
C SER A 44 10.24 4.36 21.32
N PHE A 45 10.57 3.21 20.72
CA PHE A 45 10.19 2.87 19.35
C PHE A 45 8.82 2.21 19.27
N GLN A 46 8.08 2.15 20.39
CA GLN A 46 6.76 1.55 20.47
C GLN A 46 5.73 2.17 19.53
N PRO A 47 5.69 3.51 19.31
CA PRO A 47 4.81 4.09 18.30
C PRO A 47 5.02 3.51 16.91
N ILE A 48 6.27 3.24 16.53
CA ILE A 48 6.61 2.68 15.21
C ILE A 48 6.22 1.20 15.13
N GLY A 49 6.35 0.45 16.22
CA GLY A 49 5.88 -0.93 16.34
C GLY A 49 4.37 -1.05 16.13
N GLU A 50 3.60 -0.35 16.96
CA GLU A 50 2.16 -0.52 17.01
C GLU A 50 1.42 0.08 15.82
N THR A 51 2.00 1.07 15.15
CA THR A 51 1.42 1.71 13.95
C THR A 51 2.06 1.24 12.64
N GLY A 52 2.93 0.23 12.69
CA GLY A 52 3.63 -0.27 11.51
C GLY A 52 2.70 -0.83 10.42
N PHE A 53 1.45 -1.18 10.77
CA PHE A 53 0.42 -1.60 9.80
C PHE A 53 0.11 -0.52 8.77
N LEU A 54 0.36 0.76 9.08
CA LEU A 54 0.19 1.88 8.13
C LEU A 54 1.12 1.74 6.91
N GLY A 55 2.21 0.98 7.02
CA GLY A 55 3.07 0.62 5.89
C GLY A 55 2.32 -0.11 4.77
N VAL A 56 1.31 -0.93 5.10
CA VAL A 56 0.45 -1.59 4.11
C VAL A 56 -0.27 -0.58 3.21
N ALA A 57 -0.75 0.51 3.79
CA ALA A 57 -1.44 1.55 3.04
C ALA A 57 -0.49 2.29 2.06
N ILE A 58 0.77 2.49 2.46
CA ILE A 58 1.83 3.02 1.59
C ILE A 58 2.07 2.10 0.39
N PHE A 59 2.03 0.77 0.57
CA PHE A 59 2.13 -0.17 -0.55
C PHE A 59 1.00 -0.01 -1.56
N PHE A 60 -0.26 0.17 -1.12
CA PHE A 60 -1.37 0.39 -2.04
C PHE A 60 -1.23 1.72 -2.82
N PHE A 61 -0.74 2.78 -2.16
CA PHE A 61 -0.35 4.01 -2.85
C PHE A 61 0.72 3.78 -3.92
N ILE A 62 1.80 3.06 -3.56
CA ILE A 62 2.89 2.73 -4.49
C ILE A 62 2.37 1.89 -5.66
N SER A 63 1.49 0.92 -5.40
CA SER A 63 0.87 0.09 -6.44
C SER A 63 0.05 0.95 -7.40
N GLY A 64 -0.79 1.85 -6.90
CA GLY A 64 -1.53 2.80 -7.73
C GLY A 64 -0.62 3.64 -8.63
N PHE A 65 0.50 4.13 -8.09
CA PHE A 65 1.50 4.89 -8.84
C PHE A 65 2.19 4.06 -9.92
N VAL A 66 2.81 2.95 -9.54
CA VAL A 66 3.66 2.13 -10.42
C VAL A 66 2.83 1.48 -11.53
N LEU A 67 1.60 1.05 -11.23
CA LEU A 67 0.73 0.45 -12.24
C LEU A 67 0.26 1.48 -13.27
N THR A 68 -0.04 2.69 -12.83
CA THR A 68 -0.64 3.74 -13.67
C THR A 68 0.39 4.47 -14.51
N LEU A 69 1.61 4.63 -14.01
CA LEU A 69 2.69 5.39 -14.65
C LEU A 69 2.88 5.10 -16.16
N PRO A 70 3.07 3.85 -16.61
CA PRO A 70 3.37 3.60 -18.02
C PRO A 70 2.16 3.89 -18.94
N TYR A 71 0.93 3.76 -18.45
CA TYR A 71 -0.28 4.09 -19.22
C TYR A 71 -0.49 5.59 -19.33
N VAL A 72 -0.21 6.33 -18.26
CA VAL A 72 -0.21 7.80 -18.29
C VAL A 72 0.89 8.33 -19.19
N GLN A 73 2.10 7.75 -19.13
CA GLN A 73 3.20 8.11 -20.04
C GLN A 73 2.81 7.92 -21.50
N ALA A 74 2.18 6.79 -21.83
CA ALA A 74 1.69 6.53 -23.17
C ALA A 74 0.58 7.52 -23.59
N HIS A 75 -0.41 7.71 -22.73
CA HIS A 75 -1.54 8.59 -23.02
C HIS A 75 -1.14 10.06 -23.20
N LEU A 76 -0.31 10.61 -22.31
CA LEU A 76 0.14 11.99 -22.38
C LEU A 76 1.28 12.21 -23.38
N GLY A 77 2.07 11.18 -23.66
CA GLY A 77 3.16 11.20 -24.63
C GLY A 77 2.74 10.87 -26.06
N GLY A 78 1.48 10.45 -26.28
CA GLY A 78 0.97 10.11 -27.61
C GLY A 78 1.50 8.78 -28.16
N THR A 79 1.90 7.84 -27.31
CA THR A 79 2.37 6.51 -27.71
C THR A 79 1.36 5.42 -27.35
N GLU A 80 1.54 4.22 -27.89
CA GLU A 80 0.67 3.09 -27.60
C GLU A 80 0.80 2.64 -26.12
N PRO A 81 -0.31 2.42 -25.40
CA PRO A 81 -0.25 1.94 -24.03
C PRO A 81 0.27 0.49 -23.97
N PRO A 82 0.90 0.10 -22.84
CA PRO A 82 1.29 -1.29 -22.65
C PRO A 82 0.10 -2.26 -22.75
N SER A 83 0.36 -3.48 -23.23
CA SER A 83 -0.65 -4.54 -23.31
C SER A 83 -1.14 -4.96 -21.92
N LEU A 84 -2.46 -4.88 -21.69
CA LEU A 84 -3.13 -5.36 -20.48
C LEU A 84 -2.97 -6.87 -20.29
N ARG A 85 -2.90 -7.65 -21.38
CA ARG A 85 -2.66 -9.09 -21.33
C ARG A 85 -1.26 -9.40 -20.78
N HIS A 86 -0.25 -8.69 -21.28
CA HIS A 86 1.13 -8.84 -20.79
C HIS A 86 1.26 -8.35 -19.34
N PHE A 87 0.54 -7.29 -18.97
CA PHE A 87 0.40 -6.86 -17.58
C PHE A 87 -0.14 -7.99 -16.70
N ALA A 88 -1.28 -8.59 -17.04
CA ALA A 88 -1.91 -9.66 -16.24
C ALA A 88 -0.98 -10.87 -16.08
N GLY A 89 -0.33 -11.32 -17.16
CA GLY A 89 0.62 -12.44 -17.11
C GLY A 89 1.82 -12.18 -16.19
N ARG A 90 2.42 -10.98 -16.26
CA ARG A 90 3.54 -10.62 -15.36
C ARG A 90 3.14 -10.58 -13.89
N ARG A 91 1.93 -10.12 -13.60
CA ARG A 91 1.41 -10.06 -12.22
C ARG A 91 1.06 -11.43 -11.67
N PHE A 92 0.45 -12.28 -12.51
CA PHE A 92 0.19 -13.67 -12.17
C PHE A 92 1.49 -14.40 -11.81
N LEU A 93 2.51 -14.34 -12.67
CA LEU A 93 3.80 -14.99 -12.43
C LEU A 93 4.57 -14.41 -11.24
N LYS A 94 4.34 -13.13 -10.92
CA LYS A 94 4.94 -12.50 -9.74
C LYS A 94 4.28 -13.01 -8.45
N ILE A 95 2.95 -13.16 -8.41
CA ILE A 95 2.22 -13.39 -7.16
C ILE A 95 1.91 -14.86 -6.91
N VAL A 96 1.30 -15.52 -7.90
CA VAL A 96 0.62 -16.80 -7.68
C VAL A 96 1.58 -17.92 -7.27
N PRO A 97 2.76 -18.09 -7.89
CA PRO A 97 3.65 -19.21 -7.51
C PRO A 97 4.07 -19.18 -6.03
N SER A 98 4.52 -18.03 -5.55
CA SER A 98 5.01 -17.89 -4.17
C SER A 98 3.86 -17.90 -3.15
N TYR A 99 2.70 -17.35 -3.50
CA TYR A 99 1.49 -17.39 -2.67
C TYR A 99 0.92 -18.81 -2.52
N VAL A 100 0.84 -19.58 -3.61
CA VAL A 100 0.39 -20.97 -3.54
C VAL A 100 1.39 -21.82 -2.75
N LEU A 101 2.69 -21.60 -2.95
CA LEU A 101 3.72 -22.28 -2.18
C LEU A 101 3.61 -22.02 -0.67
N SER A 102 3.37 -20.76 -0.25
CA SER A 102 3.22 -20.45 1.17
C SER A 102 2.00 -21.14 1.78
N ILE A 103 0.87 -21.16 1.07
CA ILE A 103 -0.34 -21.90 1.51
C ILE A 103 -0.04 -23.39 1.68
N VAL A 104 0.61 -24.01 0.69
CA VAL A 104 0.95 -25.45 0.73
C VAL A 104 1.87 -25.75 1.92
N VAL A 105 2.90 -24.91 2.16
CA VAL A 105 3.82 -25.08 3.28
C VAL A 105 3.10 -24.93 4.62
N LEU A 106 2.27 -23.90 4.79
CA LEU A 106 1.53 -23.64 6.03
C LEU A 106 0.56 -24.77 6.37
N ILE A 107 -0.12 -25.33 5.37
CA ILE A 107 -0.98 -26.50 5.55
C ILE A 107 -0.15 -27.74 5.91
N ALA A 108 0.98 -27.97 5.21
CA ALA A 108 1.83 -29.13 5.42
C ALA A 108 2.46 -29.19 6.82
N ILE A 109 2.81 -28.03 7.40
CA ILE A 109 3.35 -27.94 8.77
C ILE A 109 2.26 -27.92 9.85
N GLY A 110 0.98 -27.98 9.48
CA GLY A 110 -0.15 -27.98 10.41
C GLY A 110 -0.37 -26.64 11.12
N PHE A 111 -0.02 -25.52 10.47
CA PHE A 111 -0.19 -24.18 11.05
C PHE A 111 -1.67 -23.86 11.33
N GLN A 112 -2.58 -24.43 10.54
CA GLN A 112 -4.02 -24.34 10.75
C GLN A 112 -4.63 -25.74 10.89
N THR A 113 -5.57 -25.89 11.84
CA THR A 113 -6.31 -27.14 12.06
C THR A 113 -7.76 -27.00 11.65
N TYR A 114 -8.26 -27.98 10.89
CA TYR A 114 -9.64 -27.97 10.39
C TYR A 114 -10.43 -29.09 11.04
N ARG A 115 -11.70 -28.79 11.40
CA ARG A 115 -12.62 -29.77 11.98
C ARG A 115 -13.09 -30.80 10.95
N THR A 116 -13.25 -30.36 9.70
CA THR A 116 -13.71 -31.21 8.59
C THR A 116 -12.89 -30.94 7.34
N PHE A 117 -12.83 -31.92 6.44
CA PHE A 117 -12.25 -31.72 5.11
C PHE A 117 -12.97 -30.62 4.32
N GLY A 118 -14.29 -30.49 4.49
CA GLY A 118 -15.09 -29.44 3.83
C GLY A 118 -14.66 -28.04 4.25
N ASP A 119 -14.34 -27.83 5.53
CA ASP A 119 -13.82 -26.55 6.03
C ASP A 119 -12.45 -26.22 5.43
N ALA A 120 -11.54 -27.21 5.36
CA ALA A 120 -10.23 -27.05 4.75
C ALA A 120 -10.34 -26.72 3.25
N ALA A 121 -11.18 -27.47 2.52
CA ALA A 121 -11.39 -27.26 1.09
C ALA A 121 -11.98 -25.87 0.81
N ARG A 122 -12.99 -25.44 1.58
CA ARG A 122 -13.56 -24.08 1.48
C ARG A 122 -12.47 -23.03 1.66
N ASP A 123 -11.67 -23.18 2.72
CA ASP A 123 -10.67 -22.18 3.07
C ASP A 123 -9.59 -22.04 1.99
N VAL A 124 -9.05 -23.16 1.51
CA VAL A 124 -8.08 -23.19 0.41
C VAL A 124 -8.66 -22.60 -0.87
N VAL A 125 -9.90 -22.98 -1.25
CA VAL A 125 -10.53 -22.44 -2.47
C VAL A 125 -10.68 -20.92 -2.40
N PHE A 126 -11.10 -20.38 -1.25
CA PHE A 126 -11.30 -18.94 -1.10
C PHE A 126 -9.96 -18.17 -1.11
N HIS A 127 -8.89 -18.79 -0.58
CA HIS A 127 -7.54 -18.24 -0.69
C HIS A 127 -7.02 -18.25 -2.13
N LEU A 128 -7.20 -19.36 -2.86
CA LEU A 128 -6.79 -19.46 -4.27
C LEU A 128 -7.56 -18.51 -5.20
N LEU A 129 -8.80 -18.16 -4.83
CA LEU A 129 -9.61 -17.15 -5.51
C LEU A 129 -9.30 -15.72 -5.08
N PHE A 130 -8.45 -15.51 -4.06
CA PHE A 130 -8.14 -14.19 -3.48
C PHE A 130 -9.38 -13.42 -2.99
N VAL A 131 -10.36 -14.14 -2.43
CA VAL A 131 -11.61 -13.57 -1.87
C VAL A 131 -11.83 -13.94 -0.40
N HIS A 132 -10.85 -14.58 0.24
CA HIS A 132 -10.95 -15.04 1.63
C HIS A 132 -11.17 -13.90 2.64
N ASP A 133 -10.71 -12.68 2.32
CA ASP A 133 -10.92 -11.45 3.08
C ASP A 133 -12.39 -10.98 3.13
N TRP A 134 -13.23 -11.47 2.22
CA TRP A 134 -14.65 -11.11 2.15
C TRP A 134 -15.53 -11.88 3.14
N PHE A 135 -15.05 -12.98 3.70
CA PHE A 135 -15.84 -13.86 4.56
C PHE A 135 -15.15 -14.11 5.89
N ALA A 136 -15.87 -13.85 6.98
CA ALA A 136 -15.29 -13.91 8.34
C ALA A 136 -14.69 -15.27 8.69
N VAL A 137 -15.24 -16.34 8.12
CA VAL A 137 -14.79 -17.72 8.36
C VAL A 137 -13.45 -18.04 7.68
N THR A 138 -13.07 -17.27 6.65
CA THR A 138 -11.83 -17.46 5.87
C THR A 138 -10.86 -16.28 6.03
N ASN A 139 -11.25 -15.21 6.71
CA ASN A 139 -10.34 -14.08 6.94
C ASN A 139 -9.27 -14.47 7.96
N GLY A 140 -8.00 -14.38 7.55
CA GLY A 140 -6.86 -14.69 8.42
C GLY A 140 -6.78 -16.16 8.88
N SER A 141 -7.52 -17.08 8.26
CA SER A 141 -7.63 -18.48 8.68
C SER A 141 -6.38 -19.32 8.38
N ILE A 142 -5.69 -19.09 7.25
CA ILE A 142 -4.42 -19.76 6.94
C ILE A 142 -3.25 -18.96 7.49
N ASN A 143 -3.20 -17.67 7.16
CA ASN A 143 -2.23 -16.73 7.69
C ASN A 143 -2.83 -15.33 7.66
N GLY A 144 -2.79 -14.65 8.83
CA GLY A 144 -3.32 -13.31 9.04
C GLY A 144 -2.73 -12.24 8.15
N VAL A 145 -1.58 -12.47 7.49
CA VAL A 145 -0.98 -11.46 6.60
C VAL A 145 -1.48 -11.52 5.15
N LEU A 146 -2.18 -12.59 4.76
CA LEU A 146 -2.51 -12.85 3.35
C LEU A 146 -3.63 -11.97 2.78
N TRP A 147 -4.42 -11.31 3.63
CA TRP A 147 -5.56 -10.47 3.19
C TRP A 147 -5.10 -9.35 2.25
N SER A 148 -3.94 -8.75 2.51
CA SER A 148 -3.41 -7.61 1.75
C SER A 148 -2.92 -8.02 0.36
N LEU A 149 -2.47 -9.27 0.20
CA LEU A 149 -2.21 -9.87 -1.12
C LEU A 149 -3.50 -10.16 -1.89
N ALA A 150 -4.56 -10.59 -1.20
CA ALA A 150 -5.89 -10.70 -1.83
C ALA A 150 -6.36 -9.35 -2.36
N VAL A 151 -6.29 -8.29 -1.54
CA VAL A 151 -6.60 -6.93 -1.99
C VAL A 151 -5.70 -6.49 -3.16
N GLU A 152 -4.41 -6.80 -3.15
CA GLU A 152 -3.50 -6.47 -4.27
C GLU A 152 -3.92 -7.18 -5.57
N VAL A 153 -4.30 -8.46 -5.53
CA VAL A 153 -4.79 -9.19 -6.69
C VAL A 153 -6.15 -8.65 -7.16
N GLN A 154 -7.06 -8.33 -6.24
CA GLN A 154 -8.34 -7.70 -6.57
C GLN A 154 -8.12 -6.34 -7.27
N PHE A 155 -7.14 -5.54 -6.84
CA PHE A 155 -6.74 -4.32 -7.57
C PHE A 155 -6.26 -4.63 -8.97
N TYR A 156 -5.48 -5.71 -9.18
CA TYR A 156 -4.99 -6.07 -10.51
C TYR A 156 -6.11 -6.50 -11.45
N VAL A 157 -7.14 -7.17 -10.92
CA VAL A 157 -8.35 -7.53 -11.67
C VAL A 157 -9.16 -6.29 -12.05
N LEU A 158 -9.31 -5.32 -11.14
CA LEU A 158 -10.03 -4.07 -11.41
C LEU A 158 -9.23 -3.06 -12.25
N PHE A 159 -7.90 -3.16 -12.23
CA PHE A 159 -7.00 -2.17 -12.84
C PHE A 159 -7.30 -1.86 -14.32
N PRO A 160 -7.58 -2.84 -15.21
CA PRO A 160 -7.97 -2.54 -16.59
C PRO A 160 -9.14 -1.57 -16.73
N LEU A 161 -10.18 -1.72 -15.90
CA LEU A 161 -11.34 -0.83 -15.92
C LEU A 161 -11.00 0.53 -15.32
N LEU A 162 -10.26 0.52 -14.20
CA LEU A 162 -9.83 1.75 -13.53
C LEU A 162 -8.94 2.61 -14.43
N ILE A 163 -7.97 2.02 -15.12
CA ILE A 163 -7.06 2.79 -15.97
C ILE A 163 -7.77 3.38 -17.18
N LEU A 164 -8.73 2.67 -17.78
CA LEU A 164 -9.53 3.17 -18.91
C LEU A 164 -10.41 4.37 -18.53
N ALA A 165 -10.97 4.38 -17.33
CA ALA A 165 -11.70 5.53 -16.78
C ALA A 165 -10.74 6.68 -16.44
N PHE A 166 -9.63 6.35 -15.77
CA PHE A 166 -8.68 7.30 -15.25
C PHE A 166 -7.97 8.10 -16.35
N VAL A 167 -7.51 7.47 -17.44
CA VAL A 167 -6.85 8.21 -18.53
C VAL A 167 -7.78 9.23 -19.19
N ARG A 168 -9.09 8.98 -19.23
CA ARG A 168 -10.08 9.90 -19.80
C ARG A 168 -10.43 11.05 -18.86
N LYS A 169 -10.62 10.74 -17.57
CA LYS A 169 -11.09 11.69 -16.55
C LYS A 169 -10.33 11.47 -15.24
N PRO A 170 -9.03 11.85 -15.16
CA PRO A 170 -8.17 11.47 -14.04
C PRO A 170 -8.66 12.06 -12.71
N LEU A 171 -9.03 13.34 -12.70
CA LEU A 171 -9.53 14.02 -11.50
C LEU A 171 -10.84 13.41 -11.00
N TRP A 172 -11.82 13.23 -11.89
CA TRP A 172 -13.13 12.67 -11.53
C TRP A 172 -13.05 11.21 -11.09
N THR A 173 -12.22 10.41 -11.76
CA THR A 173 -11.98 9.02 -11.35
C THR A 173 -11.33 8.99 -9.98
N GLY A 174 -10.34 9.85 -9.72
CA GLY A 174 -9.73 9.99 -8.41
C GLY A 174 -10.74 10.36 -7.31
N VAL A 175 -11.52 11.43 -7.53
CA VAL A 175 -12.56 11.86 -6.58
C VAL A 175 -13.59 10.75 -6.33
N ALA A 176 -14.05 10.06 -7.37
CA ALA A 176 -15.00 8.96 -7.23
C ALA A 176 -14.43 7.83 -6.36
N LEU A 177 -13.15 7.47 -6.53
CA LEU A 177 -12.50 6.46 -5.70
C LEU A 177 -12.35 6.92 -4.24
N PHE A 178 -12.03 8.19 -4.00
CA PHE A 178 -12.06 8.75 -2.63
C PHE A 178 -13.46 8.67 -2.01
N VAL A 179 -14.51 9.00 -2.77
CA VAL A 179 -15.90 8.89 -2.29
C VAL A 179 -16.26 7.44 -1.97
N VAL A 180 -15.90 6.48 -2.84
CA VAL A 180 -16.12 5.05 -2.60
C VAL A 180 -15.41 4.57 -1.34
N ALA A 181 -14.14 4.95 -1.13
CA ALA A 181 -13.38 4.54 0.04
C ALA A 181 -13.99 5.07 1.34
N ASN A 182 -14.33 6.36 1.38
CA ASN A 182 -14.93 6.95 2.58
C ASN A 182 -16.35 6.43 2.81
N GLY A 183 -17.15 6.28 1.75
CA GLY A 183 -18.49 5.68 1.85
C GLY A 183 -18.45 4.26 2.40
N TRP A 184 -17.48 3.45 1.95
CA TRP A 184 -17.27 2.10 2.48
C TRP A 184 -16.91 2.10 3.97
N ARG A 185 -15.95 2.93 4.38
CA ARG A 185 -15.52 3.06 5.78
C ARG A 185 -16.65 3.51 6.70
N VAL A 186 -17.43 4.50 6.26
CA VAL A 186 -18.61 4.98 6.98
C VAL A 186 -19.67 3.89 7.09
N TRP A 187 -19.97 3.17 5.99
CA TRP A 187 -20.89 2.04 6.03
C TRP A 187 -20.41 0.94 6.98
N CYS A 188 -19.11 0.63 6.99
CA CYS A 188 -18.52 -0.34 7.91
C CYS A 188 -18.78 0.03 9.38
N LEU A 189 -18.65 1.31 9.74
CA LEU A 189 -18.86 1.83 11.09
C LEU A 189 -20.31 1.66 11.58
N TYR A 190 -21.29 1.85 10.69
CA TYR A 190 -22.72 1.74 11.02
C TYR A 190 -23.31 0.33 10.83
N SER A 191 -22.58 -0.56 10.17
CA SER A 191 -22.95 -1.96 10.01
C SER A 191 -22.53 -2.80 11.24
N ASN A 192 -22.90 -4.08 11.28
CA ASN A 192 -22.67 -4.96 12.44
C ASN A 192 -21.21 -4.93 12.94
N HIS A 193 -20.96 -4.37 14.13
CA HIS A 193 -19.62 -4.17 14.72
C HIS A 193 -18.76 -5.44 14.78
N TYR A 194 -19.35 -6.64 14.80
CA TYR A 194 -18.61 -7.90 14.95
C TYR A 194 -17.62 -8.17 13.79
N PHE A 195 -17.92 -7.69 12.57
CA PHE A 195 -17.08 -7.90 11.39
C PHE A 195 -16.42 -6.62 10.88
N TYR A 196 -16.36 -5.60 11.74
CA TYR A 196 -15.90 -4.28 11.35
C TYR A 196 -14.42 -4.27 10.93
N GLU A 197 -13.56 -4.94 11.69
CA GLU A 197 -12.12 -5.01 11.43
C GLU A 197 -11.83 -5.63 10.06
N GLN A 198 -12.40 -6.81 9.81
CA GLN A 198 -12.30 -7.54 8.55
C GLN A 198 -12.74 -6.66 7.36
N ARG A 199 -13.86 -5.95 7.46
CA ARG A 199 -14.35 -5.14 6.32
C ARG A 199 -13.46 -3.94 6.01
N LEU A 200 -12.69 -3.44 6.98
CA LEU A 200 -11.70 -2.39 6.74
C LEU A 200 -10.40 -2.91 6.11
N GLU A 201 -10.23 -4.23 6.05
CA GLU A 201 -9.16 -4.94 5.33
C GLU A 201 -9.55 -5.25 3.88
N GLN A 202 -10.79 -4.96 3.45
CA GLN A 202 -11.25 -5.24 2.08
C GLN A 202 -10.89 -4.12 1.10
N LEU A 203 -10.82 -4.45 -0.19
CA LEU A 203 -10.41 -3.53 -1.26
C LEU A 203 -11.07 -2.13 -1.22
N PRO A 204 -12.39 -1.98 -1.02
CA PRO A 204 -13.01 -0.66 -1.05
C PRO A 204 -12.44 0.28 0.03
N ALA A 205 -11.95 -0.24 1.15
CA ALA A 205 -11.35 0.55 2.21
C ALA A 205 -9.97 1.15 1.85
N TYR A 206 -9.40 0.82 0.69
CA TYR A 206 -8.07 1.25 0.23
C TYR A 206 -8.04 1.86 -1.18
N VAL A 207 -9.18 1.99 -1.87
CA VAL A 207 -9.18 2.50 -3.25
C VAL A 207 -8.73 3.96 -3.36
N ASP A 208 -8.82 4.75 -2.28
CA ASP A 208 -8.30 6.12 -2.20
C ASP A 208 -6.77 6.18 -2.16
N PHE A 209 -6.09 5.23 -1.50
CA PHE A 209 -4.64 5.07 -1.57
C PHE A 209 -4.19 4.78 -2.99
N PHE A 210 -4.85 3.81 -3.62
CA PHE A 210 -4.60 3.47 -5.01
C PHE A 210 -4.80 4.72 -5.90
N ALA A 211 -5.93 5.41 -5.75
CA ALA A 211 -6.25 6.65 -6.48
C ALA A 211 -5.22 7.77 -6.25
N ALA A 212 -4.77 7.98 -5.02
CA ALA A 212 -3.71 8.93 -4.70
C ALA A 212 -2.43 8.60 -5.48
N GLY A 213 -2.06 7.32 -5.56
CA GLY A 213 -0.96 6.85 -6.41
C GLY A 213 -1.18 7.14 -7.90
N MET A 214 -2.37 6.85 -8.43
CA MET A 214 -2.74 7.14 -9.82
C MET A 214 -2.61 8.64 -10.14
N LEU A 215 -3.14 9.49 -9.25
CA LEU A 215 -3.08 10.95 -9.35
C LEU A 215 -1.65 11.47 -9.27
N THR A 216 -0.82 10.92 -8.38
CA THR A 216 0.61 11.26 -8.30
C THR A 216 1.35 10.87 -9.58
N ALA A 217 1.06 9.71 -10.18
CA ALA A 217 1.65 9.32 -11.46
C ALA A 217 1.23 10.25 -12.60
N TYR A 218 -0.05 10.63 -12.64
CA TYR A 218 -0.56 11.62 -13.59
C TYR A 218 0.11 12.98 -13.42
N ALA A 219 0.15 13.51 -12.20
CA ALA A 219 0.78 14.79 -11.89
C ALA A 219 2.27 14.79 -12.25
N TYR A 220 2.99 13.70 -11.94
CA TYR A 220 4.39 13.55 -12.29
C TYR A 220 4.63 13.68 -13.80
N VAL A 221 3.91 12.91 -14.61
CA VAL A 221 4.08 12.94 -16.08
C VAL A 221 3.60 14.27 -16.66
N ALA A 222 2.45 14.78 -16.21
CA ALA A 222 1.90 16.05 -16.68
C ALA A 222 2.83 17.23 -16.37
N LEU A 223 3.42 17.29 -15.18
CA LEU A 223 4.40 18.31 -14.82
C LEU A 223 5.67 18.19 -15.67
N ALA A 224 6.19 16.97 -15.84
CA ALA A 224 7.39 16.73 -16.63
C ALA A 224 7.23 17.13 -18.10
N LEU A 225 6.07 16.86 -18.71
CA LEU A 225 5.81 17.13 -20.13
C LEU A 225 5.26 18.54 -20.39
N ARG A 226 4.29 19.00 -19.60
CA ARG A 226 3.53 20.22 -19.91
C ARG A 226 4.02 21.45 -19.15
N ARG A 227 4.69 21.28 -18.01
CA ARG A 227 5.15 22.39 -17.15
C ARG A 227 6.57 22.13 -16.59
N PRO A 228 7.57 21.91 -17.47
CA PRO A 228 8.93 21.57 -17.03
C PRO A 228 9.57 22.65 -16.14
N GLU A 229 9.20 23.92 -16.31
CA GLU A 229 9.62 25.03 -15.45
C GLU A 229 9.21 24.82 -13.98
N LEU A 230 8.01 24.29 -13.72
CA LEU A 230 7.57 23.97 -12.37
C LEU A 230 8.40 22.82 -11.82
N ALA A 231 8.63 21.77 -12.61
CA ALA A 231 9.44 20.61 -12.22
C ALA A 231 10.90 20.98 -11.86
N GLN A 232 11.39 22.15 -12.31
CA GLN A 232 12.71 22.67 -11.92
C GLN A 232 12.74 23.35 -10.54
N ARG A 233 11.58 23.65 -9.92
CA ARG A 233 11.48 24.20 -8.56
C ARG A 233 11.76 23.14 -7.49
N ARG A 234 12.95 22.55 -7.53
CA ARG A 234 13.32 21.37 -6.73
C ARG A 234 13.15 21.57 -5.24
N TRP A 235 13.45 22.76 -4.72
CA TRP A 235 13.26 23.08 -3.30
C TRP A 235 11.80 23.09 -2.86
N ALA A 236 10.88 23.55 -3.73
CA ALA A 236 9.44 23.49 -3.44
C ALA A 236 8.96 22.03 -3.38
N PHE A 237 9.45 21.16 -4.26
CA PHE A 237 9.14 19.73 -4.22
C PHE A 237 9.81 19.02 -3.05
N THR A 238 11.03 19.41 -2.65
CA THR A 238 11.65 18.93 -1.41
C THR A 238 10.79 19.32 -0.21
N ALA A 239 10.34 20.57 -0.12
CA ALA A 239 9.47 21.04 0.97
C ALA A 239 8.13 20.29 0.99
N LEU A 240 7.51 20.06 -0.18
CA LEU A 240 6.31 19.23 -0.31
C LEU A 240 6.55 17.80 0.19
N SER A 241 7.68 17.20 -0.18
CA SER A 241 8.06 15.85 0.24
C SER A 241 8.22 15.79 1.76
N VAL A 242 8.98 16.74 2.33
CA VAL A 242 9.20 16.84 3.78
C VAL A 242 7.88 17.06 4.50
N ALA A 243 7.02 17.96 4.04
CA ALA A 243 5.69 18.18 4.61
C ALA A 243 4.84 16.89 4.56
N GLY A 244 4.90 16.14 3.46
CA GLY A 244 4.26 14.83 3.34
C GLY A 244 4.75 13.83 4.38
N PHE A 245 6.07 13.68 4.55
CA PHE A 245 6.63 12.80 5.59
C PHE A 245 6.32 13.26 7.01
N VAL A 246 6.33 14.57 7.28
CA VAL A 246 5.91 15.14 8.57
C VAL A 246 4.44 14.81 8.82
N ALA A 247 3.56 14.97 7.84
CA ALA A 247 2.16 14.61 7.97
C ALA A 247 1.97 13.10 8.22
N LEU A 248 2.69 12.23 7.50
CA LEU A 248 2.67 10.77 7.76
C LEU A 248 3.10 10.45 9.19
N TYR A 249 4.17 11.09 9.68
CA TYR A 249 4.66 10.91 11.05
C TYR A 249 3.64 11.40 12.08
N VAL A 250 3.10 12.61 11.91
CA VAL A 250 2.09 13.18 12.82
C VAL A 250 0.84 12.30 12.87
N LEU A 251 0.35 11.84 11.72
CA LEU A 251 -0.80 10.92 11.66
C LEU A 251 -0.50 9.57 12.32
N ALA A 252 0.71 9.03 12.15
CA ALA A 252 1.10 7.81 12.86
C ALA A 252 1.19 8.02 14.38
N GLN A 253 1.74 9.14 14.84
CA GLN A 253 1.77 9.48 16.27
C GLN A 253 0.36 9.70 16.83
N ASP A 254 -0.52 10.36 16.08
CA ASP A 254 -1.93 10.53 16.45
C ASP A 254 -2.66 9.19 16.53
N CYS A 255 -2.44 8.30 15.56
CA CYS A 255 -2.93 6.92 15.60
C CYS A 255 -2.46 6.20 16.86
N TYR A 256 -1.18 6.33 17.22
CA TYR A 256 -0.64 5.72 18.43
C TYR A 256 -1.18 6.35 19.72
N ALA A 257 -1.40 7.66 19.75
CA ALA A 257 -1.94 8.36 20.92
C ALA A 257 -3.35 7.87 21.28
N HIS A 258 -4.17 7.55 20.27
CA HIS A 258 -5.52 7.04 20.42
C HIS A 258 -5.59 5.50 20.57
N ARG A 259 -4.46 4.81 20.81
CA ARG A 259 -4.45 3.34 20.94
C ARG A 259 -5.27 2.77 22.10
N GLY A 260 -5.57 3.61 23.09
CA GLY A 260 -6.43 3.26 24.22
C GLY A 260 -7.92 3.50 23.96
N ASP A 261 -8.26 4.10 22.82
CA ASP A 261 -9.65 4.41 22.48
C ASP A 261 -10.44 3.14 22.15
N LYS A 262 -11.74 3.21 22.37
CA LYS A 262 -12.66 2.16 21.95
C LYS A 262 -12.62 2.05 20.41
N GLU A 263 -12.52 0.81 19.91
CA GLU A 263 -12.46 0.52 18.46
C GLU A 263 -11.21 1.07 17.77
N TRP A 264 -10.09 1.14 18.49
CA TRP A 264 -8.78 1.34 17.89
C TRP A 264 -8.24 0.05 17.24
N PRO A 265 -7.59 0.12 16.06
CA PRO A 265 -7.29 1.33 15.25
C PRO A 265 -8.40 1.75 14.26
N GLN A 266 -9.54 1.07 14.27
CA GLN A 266 -10.51 1.17 13.19
C GLN A 266 -11.22 2.53 13.10
N LEU A 267 -11.61 3.13 14.22
CA LEU A 267 -12.23 4.46 14.22
C LEU A 267 -11.26 5.52 13.67
N TRP A 268 -10.00 5.46 14.10
CA TRP A 268 -8.94 6.32 13.57
C TRP A 268 -8.81 6.18 12.05
N MET A 269 -8.84 4.93 11.55
CA MET A 269 -8.77 4.65 10.11
C MET A 269 -9.91 5.30 9.33
N VAL A 270 -11.14 5.33 9.86
CA VAL A 270 -12.28 5.99 9.21
C VAL A 270 -12.02 7.48 9.04
N HIS A 271 -11.51 8.14 10.08
CA HIS A 271 -11.30 9.59 10.07
C HIS A 271 -10.09 10.03 9.24
N TRP A 272 -9.00 9.28 9.31
CA TRP A 272 -7.70 9.79 8.87
C TRP A 272 -7.06 9.07 7.68
N ARG A 273 -7.57 7.90 7.23
CA ARG A 273 -6.95 7.18 6.09
C ARG A 273 -6.87 8.01 4.81
N SER A 274 -7.91 8.77 4.47
CA SER A 274 -7.89 9.65 3.29
C SER A 274 -6.83 10.76 3.42
N GLY A 275 -6.67 11.32 4.62
CA GLY A 275 -5.61 12.28 4.93
C GLY A 275 -4.22 11.65 4.81
N PHE A 276 -4.07 10.41 5.27
CA PHE A 276 -2.84 9.64 5.15
C PHE A 276 -2.51 9.30 3.67
N ALA A 277 -3.51 9.00 2.84
CA ALA A 277 -3.34 8.82 1.40
C ALA A 277 -2.87 10.12 0.70
N LEU A 278 -3.41 11.28 1.09
CA LEU A 278 -2.94 12.58 0.59
C LEU A 278 -1.51 12.92 1.06
N ALA A 279 -1.15 12.55 2.29
CA ALA A 279 0.21 12.68 2.78
C ALA A 279 1.20 11.78 1.99
N CYS A 280 0.78 10.56 1.63
CA CYS A 280 1.53 9.70 0.70
C CYS A 280 1.71 10.37 -0.67
N ALA A 281 0.66 10.99 -1.21
CA ALA A 281 0.73 11.70 -2.49
C ALA A 281 1.70 12.90 -2.43
N ALA A 282 1.71 13.67 -1.34
CA ALA A 282 2.63 14.78 -1.12
C ALA A 282 4.09 14.28 -0.99
N ALA A 283 4.34 13.27 -0.15
CA ALA A 283 5.66 12.65 0.00
C ALA A 283 6.17 12.06 -1.33
N GLY A 284 5.31 11.31 -2.03
CA GLY A 284 5.60 10.71 -3.32
C GLY A 284 5.92 11.76 -4.38
N LEU A 285 4.98 12.66 -4.68
CA LEU A 285 5.14 13.68 -5.72
C LEU A 285 6.32 14.61 -5.44
N GLY A 286 6.47 15.03 -4.19
CA GLY A 286 7.60 15.84 -3.73
C GLY A 286 8.94 15.15 -4.00
N SER A 287 9.07 13.88 -3.62
CA SER A 287 10.32 13.13 -3.79
C SER A 287 10.77 13.01 -5.25
N LEU A 288 9.83 12.97 -6.21
CA LEU A 288 10.12 12.77 -7.64
C LEU A 288 10.89 13.93 -8.27
N PHE A 289 10.69 15.16 -7.78
CA PHE A 289 11.33 16.37 -8.29
C PHE A 289 12.22 17.07 -7.25
N ALA A 290 12.38 16.50 -6.06
CA ALA A 290 13.21 17.04 -4.99
C ALA A 290 14.68 17.24 -5.40
N VAL A 291 15.43 17.98 -4.58
CA VAL A 291 16.87 18.16 -4.77
C VAL A 291 17.61 16.81 -4.69
N ARG A 292 18.68 16.65 -5.49
CA ARG A 292 19.38 15.36 -5.64
C ARG A 292 19.87 14.76 -4.33
N GLY A 293 20.32 15.59 -3.37
CA GLY A 293 20.74 15.12 -2.05
C GLY A 293 19.62 14.40 -1.32
N TYR A 294 18.42 15.00 -1.30
CA TYR A 294 17.22 14.41 -0.71
C TYR A 294 16.81 13.11 -1.43
N GLN A 295 16.82 13.12 -2.78
CA GLN A 295 16.51 11.93 -3.56
C GLN A 295 17.46 10.76 -3.27
N ARG A 296 18.75 11.03 -3.03
CA ARG A 296 19.75 10.01 -2.65
C ARG A 296 19.50 9.42 -1.25
N ILE A 297 18.97 10.21 -0.31
CA ILE A 297 18.58 9.71 1.00
C ILE A 297 17.46 8.68 0.86
N LEU A 298 16.43 8.99 0.08
CA LEU A 298 15.32 8.05 -0.17
C LEU A 298 15.75 6.87 -1.06
N ALA A 299 16.65 7.09 -2.01
CA ALA A 299 17.19 6.06 -2.90
C ALA A 299 18.48 5.42 -2.35
N ASN A 300 18.65 5.36 -1.02
CA ASN A 300 19.84 4.75 -0.44
C ASN A 300 19.82 3.22 -0.63
N ARG A 301 21.00 2.61 -0.60
CA ARG A 301 21.17 1.18 -0.89
C ARG A 301 20.37 0.26 0.04
N ALA A 302 20.24 0.61 1.32
CA ALA A 302 19.51 -0.18 2.29
C ALA A 302 18.01 -0.18 1.98
N LEU A 303 17.41 0.98 1.71
CA LEU A 303 16.00 1.07 1.34
C LEU A 303 15.71 0.36 0.01
N LEU A 304 16.60 0.50 -0.98
CA LEU A 304 16.45 -0.20 -2.26
C LEU A 304 16.58 -1.72 -2.12
N PHE A 305 17.44 -2.19 -1.21
CA PHE A 305 17.54 -3.61 -0.88
C PHE A 305 16.25 -4.12 -0.23
N MET A 306 15.76 -3.43 0.82
CA MET A 306 14.50 -3.76 1.49
C MET A 306 13.33 -3.76 0.49
N ALA A 307 13.27 -2.77 -0.40
CA ALA A 307 12.28 -2.69 -1.46
C ALA A 307 12.33 -3.89 -2.42
N ALA A 308 13.54 -4.36 -2.77
CA ALA A 308 13.72 -5.48 -3.67
C ALA A 308 13.24 -6.82 -3.08
N ILE A 309 13.46 -7.03 -1.77
CA ILE A 309 13.03 -8.26 -1.08
C ILE A 309 11.62 -8.17 -0.49
N SER A 310 10.98 -7.00 -0.55
CA SER A 310 9.69 -6.73 0.10
C SER A 310 8.60 -7.75 -0.22
N TYR A 311 8.54 -8.24 -1.45
CA TYR A 311 7.53 -9.22 -1.85
C TYR A 311 7.72 -10.58 -1.15
N ASN A 312 8.96 -11.04 -1.00
CA ASN A 312 9.24 -12.30 -0.32
C ASN A 312 8.98 -12.18 1.18
N LEU A 313 9.36 -11.06 1.80
CA LEU A 313 9.10 -10.79 3.22
C LEU A 313 7.62 -10.70 3.56
N TYR A 314 6.76 -10.43 2.58
CA TYR A 314 5.33 -10.27 2.77
C TYR A 314 4.57 -11.59 2.87
N LEU A 315 5.18 -12.69 2.45
CA LEU A 315 4.55 -14.02 2.41
C LEU A 315 4.76 -14.84 3.69
N TRP A 316 5.60 -14.36 4.61
CA TRP A 316 6.07 -15.10 5.79
C TRP A 316 5.78 -14.31 7.07
#